data_AF-A0A9C7Z691-F1
#
_entry.id   AF-A0A9C7Z691-F1
#
_cell.length_a   1.000
_cell.length_b   1.000
_cell.length_c   1.000
_cell.angle_alpha   90.00
_cell.angle_beta   90.00
_cell.angle_gamma   90.00
#
_symmetry.space_group_name_H-M   'P 1'
#
loop_
_entity.id
_entity.type
_entity.pdbx_description
1 polymer ?
#
loop_
_entity_poly.entity_id
_entity_poly.type
_entity_poly.pdbx_seq_one_letter_code
_entity_poly.pdbx_strand_id
1 'polypeptide(L)'
;MTIKERIVITGRPGVGKTTLIERVVSELSIPAGGMITAEIRKCDHRVGFSVIDLATGKEGILAHIHQQSGPKMGRYRVNLHDLEQIG
;
A
#
# COMPACT_ATOMS: atom_id res chain seq x y z
N MET A 1 0.71 1.80 -31.50
CA MET A 1 0.19 2.21 -30.18
C MET A 1 -0.11 0.96 -29.40
N THR A 2 0.70 0.62 -28.40
CA THR A 2 0.41 -0.52 -27.53
C THR A 2 -0.65 -0.08 -26.52
N ILE A 3 -1.87 -0.60 -26.64
CA ILE A 3 -2.89 -0.38 -25.61
C ILE A 3 -2.38 -1.10 -24.37
N LYS A 4 -1.98 -0.34 -23.36
CA LYS A 4 -1.68 -0.88 -22.03
C LYS A 4 -3.03 -1.21 -21.39
N GLU A 5 -3.37 -2.48 -21.35
CA GLU A 5 -4.56 -2.95 -20.65
C GLU A 5 -4.46 -2.54 -19.17
N ARG A 6 -5.56 -2.00 -18.62
CA ARG A 6 -5.65 -1.62 -17.21
C ARG A 6 -6.63 -2.56 -16.54
N ILE A 7 -6.14 -3.27 -15.53
CA ILE A 7 -6.94 -4.23 -14.76
C ILE A 7 -7.22 -3.62 -13.39
N VAL A 8 -8.48 -3.64 -12.97
CA VAL A 8 -8.90 -3.25 -11.63
C VAL A 8 -9.46 -4.47 -10.92
N ILE A 9 -8.85 -4.83 -9.77
CA ILE A 9 -9.36 -5.90 -8.91
C ILE A 9 -10.22 -5.27 -7.82
N THR A 10 -11.50 -5.65 -7.78
CA THR A 10 -12.48 -5.16 -6.79
C THR A 10 -13.04 -6.31 -5.95
N GLY A 11 -13.68 -5.95 -4.83
CA GLY A 11 -14.29 -6.90 -3.89
C GLY A 11 -14.32 -6.36 -2.47
N ARG A 12 -15.07 -7.03 -1.59
CA ARG A 12 -15.23 -6.63 -0.18
C ARG A 12 -13.87 -6.46 0.53
N PRO A 13 -13.76 -5.57 1.54
CA PRO A 13 -12.57 -5.52 2.40
C PRO A 13 -12.26 -6.91 2.98
N GLY A 14 -10.97 -7.28 3.04
CA GLY A 14 -10.54 -8.58 3.57
C GLY A 14 -10.69 -9.79 2.63
N VAL A 15 -11.20 -9.63 1.40
CA VAL A 15 -11.36 -10.76 0.43
C VAL A 15 -10.03 -11.29 -0.15
N GLY A 16 -8.89 -10.71 0.21
CA GLY A 16 -7.57 -11.16 -0.26
C GLY A 16 -7.03 -10.48 -1.52
N LYS A 17 -7.52 -9.28 -1.87
CA LYS A 17 -7.03 -8.53 -3.05
C LYS A 17 -5.52 -8.23 -3.00
N THR A 18 -5.02 -7.77 -1.86
CA THR A 18 -3.58 -7.52 -1.66
C THR A 18 -2.78 -8.80 -1.83
N THR A 19 -3.23 -9.89 -1.20
CA THR A 19 -2.61 -11.22 -1.33
C THR A 19 -2.60 -11.72 -2.78
N LEU A 20 -3.66 -11.46 -3.55
CA LEU A 20 -3.69 -11.79 -4.99
C LEU A 20 -2.60 -11.01 -5.75
N ILE A 21 -2.49 -9.70 -5.52
CA ILE A 21 -1.48 -8.87 -6.18
C ILE A 21 -0.07 -9.33 -5.80
N GLU A 22 0.18 -9.59 -4.51
CA GLU A 22 1.47 -10.09 -4.03
C GLU A 22 1.87 -11.41 -4.72
N ARG A 23 0.93 -12.36 -4.86
CA ARG A 23 1.17 -13.62 -5.57
C ARG A 23 1.47 -13.41 -7.04
N VAL A 24 0.67 -12.58 -7.73
CA VAL A 24 0.92 -12.24 -9.13
C VAL A 24 2.30 -11.64 -9.29
N VAL A 25 2.67 -10.66 -8.46
CA VAL A 25 4.00 -10.04 -8.49
C VAL A 25 5.10 -11.06 -8.25
N SER A 26 4.91 -12.02 -7.33
CA SER A 26 5.90 -13.07 -7.07
C SER A 26 6.07 -14.08 -8.20
N GLU A 27 5.05 -14.25 -9.06
CA GLU A 27 5.06 -15.17 -10.20
C GLU A 27 5.50 -14.48 -11.51
N LEU A 28 5.59 -13.14 -11.53
CA LEU A 28 6.04 -12.41 -12.71
C LEU A 28 7.53 -12.63 -12.96
N SER A 29 7.87 -12.99 -14.19
CA SER A 29 9.26 -13.11 -14.66
C SER A 29 9.87 -11.77 -15.12
N ILE A 30 9.17 -10.66 -14.88
CA ILE A 30 9.57 -9.31 -15.28
C ILE A 30 9.60 -8.39 -14.05
N PRO A 31 10.43 -7.33 -14.05
CA PRO A 31 10.43 -6.36 -12.95
C PRO A 31 9.05 -5.74 -12.76
N ALA A 32 8.56 -5.77 -11.52
CA ALA A 32 7.35 -5.07 -11.09
C ALA A 32 7.74 -3.80 -10.33
N GLY A 33 6.97 -2.73 -10.52
CA GLY A 33 7.16 -1.46 -9.81
C GLY A 33 5.82 -0.90 -9.31
N GLY A 34 5.88 0.22 -8.60
CA GLY A 34 4.75 0.81 -7.89
C GLY A 34 4.73 0.36 -6.42
N MET A 35 3.60 0.60 -5.76
CA MET A 35 3.48 0.37 -4.31
C MET A 35 2.31 -0.54 -3.94
N ILE A 36 2.47 -1.22 -2.81
CA ILE A 36 1.38 -1.87 -2.07
C ILE A 36 1.21 -1.23 -0.70
N THR A 37 0.06 -1.47 -0.09
CA THR A 37 -0.23 -0.98 1.27
C THR A 37 -0.68 -2.13 2.15
N ALA A 38 -0.21 -2.14 3.40
CA ALA A 38 -0.59 -3.14 4.39
C ALA A 38 -1.13 -2.46 5.65
N GLU A 39 -1.95 -3.18 6.42
CA GLU A 39 -2.50 -2.65 7.66
C GLU A 39 -1.49 -2.76 8.80
N ILE A 40 -1.28 -1.67 9.53
CA ILE A 40 -0.53 -1.68 10.79
C ILE A 40 -1.54 -1.90 11.92
N ARG A 41 -1.42 -3.02 12.65
CA ARG A 41 -2.34 -3.39 13.74
C ARG A 41 -1.58 -3.50 15.06
N LYS A 42 -2.18 -3.01 16.15
CA LYS A 42 -1.67 -3.11 17.52
C LYS A 42 -2.83 -3.50 18.44
N CYS A 43 -2.65 -4.56 19.24
CA CYS A 43 -3.70 -5.12 20.11
C CYS A 43 -5.03 -5.33 19.34
N ASP A 44 -4.95 -5.93 18.14
CA ASP A 44 -6.08 -6.16 17.20
C ASP A 44 -6.79 -4.89 16.65
N HIS A 45 -6.32 -3.69 17.01
CA HIS A 45 -6.81 -2.45 16.43
C HIS A 45 -5.92 -1.97 15.29
N ARG A 46 -6.53 -1.61 14.15
CA ARG A 46 -5.80 -0.99 13.03
C ARG A 46 -5.35 0.43 13.37
N VAL A 47 -4.07 0.62 13.65
CA VAL A 47 -3.47 1.91 14.04
C VAL A 47 -2.87 2.69 12.87
N GLY A 48 -2.72 2.07 11.71
CA GLY A 48 -2.27 2.76 10.52
C GLY A 48 -2.20 1.86 9.29
N PHE A 49 -1.47 2.35 8.30
CA PHE A 49 -1.18 1.68 7.04
C PHE A 49 0.29 1.91 6.69
N SER A 50 0.99 0.87 6.26
CA SER A 50 2.31 1.02 5.65
C SER A 50 2.20 1.17 4.13
N VAL A 51 3.22 1.78 3.53
CA VAL A 51 3.47 1.82 2.09
C VAL A 51 4.76 1.04 1.82
N ILE A 52 4.74 0.18 0.82
CA ILE A 52 5.86 -0.69 0.45
C ILE A 52 6.11 -0.55 -1.04
N ASP A 53 7.33 -0.17 -1.41
CA ASP A 53 7.78 -0.14 -2.80
C ASP A 53 8.03 -1.57 -3.32
N LEU A 54 7.39 -1.93 -4.43
CA LEU A 54 7.45 -3.28 -4.99
C LEU A 54 8.82 -3.63 -5.59
N ALA A 55 9.58 -2.63 -6.06
CA ALA A 55 10.84 -2.87 -6.75
C ALA A 55 12.02 -3.07 -5.78
N THR A 56 11.99 -2.37 -4.65
CA THR A 56 13.09 -2.29 -3.67
C THR A 56 12.73 -2.94 -2.34
N GLY A 57 11.45 -3.15 -2.06
CA GLY A 57 10.95 -3.62 -0.77
C GLY A 57 11.05 -2.60 0.37
N LYS A 58 11.42 -1.33 0.07
CA LYS A 58 11.43 -0.27 1.08
C LYS A 58 10.03 -0.08 1.66
N GLU A 59 9.96 -0.01 2.99
CA GLU A 59 8.71 0.17 3.74
C GLU A 59 8.75 1.48 4.53
N GLY A 60 7.58 2.12 4.63
CA GLY A 60 7.35 3.31 5.44
C GLY A 60 5.89 3.40 5.87
N ILE A 61 5.52 4.48 6.54
CA ILE A 61 4.18 4.71 7.05
C ILE A 61 3.40 5.53 6.03
N LEU A 62 2.30 5.00 5.49
CA LEU A 62 1.39 5.78 4.66
C LEU A 62 0.52 6.71 5.51
N ALA A 63 -0.08 6.17 6.56
CA ALA A 63 -0.95 6.92 7.45
C ALA A 63 -1.01 6.27 8.83
N HIS A 64 -1.05 7.07 9.90
CA HIS A 64 -1.04 6.55 11.27
C HIS A 64 -1.85 7.44 12.22
N ILE A 65 -2.40 6.86 13.30
CA ILE A 65 -3.18 7.60 14.31
C ILE A 65 -2.32 8.56 15.15
N HIS A 66 -1.02 8.27 15.27
CA HIS A 66 -0.05 9.10 16.01
C HIS A 66 0.83 9.95 15.10
N GLN A 67 0.55 9.99 13.79
CA GLN A 67 1.24 10.88 12.88
C GLN A 67 0.91 12.34 13.25
N GLN A 68 1.93 13.19 13.39
CA GLN A 68 1.75 14.56 13.91
C GLN A 68 1.32 15.55 12.83
N SER A 69 1.79 15.36 11.59
CA SER A 69 1.62 16.30 10.48
C SER A 69 0.90 15.65 9.28
N GLY A 70 0.52 16.47 8.31
CA GLY A 70 -0.10 16.03 7.07
C GLY A 70 -1.64 16.00 7.09
N PRO A 71 -2.26 15.73 5.92
CA PRO A 71 -3.71 15.71 5.76
C PRO A 71 -4.38 14.70 6.69
N LYS A 72 -5.52 15.09 7.26
CA LYS A 72 -6.32 14.22 8.15
C LYS A 72 -7.38 13.48 7.34
N MET A 73 -7.39 12.16 7.45
CA MET A 73 -8.40 11.27 6.84
C MET A 73 -9.00 10.38 7.94
N GLY A 74 -10.20 10.76 8.39
CA GLY A 74 -10.84 10.12 9.54
C GLY A 74 -9.98 10.25 10.81
N ARG A 75 -9.58 9.10 11.38
CA ARG A 75 -8.70 9.04 12.56
C ARG A 75 -7.20 9.03 12.25
N TYR A 76 -6.82 8.98 10.98
CA TYR A 76 -5.43 8.89 10.55
C TYR A 76 -4.95 10.24 10.02
N ARG A 77 -3.65 10.50 10.17
CA ARG A 77 -2.97 11.54 9.38
C ARG A 77 -2.02 10.88 8.39
N VAL A 78 -2.03 11.38 7.16
CA VAL A 78 -1.21 10.86 6.06
C VAL A 78 0.21 11.40 6.20
N ASN A 79 1.19 10.52 6.16
CA ASN A 79 2.59 10.89 6.10
C ASN A 79 2.99 11.12 4.64
N LEU A 80 2.99 12.39 4.23
CA LEU A 80 3.33 12.77 2.85
C LEU A 80 4.81 12.51 2.52
N HIS A 81 5.70 12.49 3.52
CA HIS A 81 7.12 12.26 3.29
C HIS A 81 7.35 10.83 2.81
N ASP A 82 6.86 9.84 3.56
CA ASP A 82 7.01 8.43 3.20
C ASP A 82 6.24 8.09 1.93
N LEU A 83 5.07 8.72 1.73
CA LEU A 83 4.33 8.57 0.47
C LEU A 83 5.18 8.99 -0.74
N GLU A 84 5.86 10.15 -0.69
CA GLU A 84 6.69 10.64 -1.81
C GLU A 84 8.01 9.87 -1.96
N GLN A 85 8.60 9.39 -0.87
CA GLN A 85 9.90 8.70 -0.91
C GLN A 85 9.81 7.22 -1.28
N ILE A 86 8.62 6.61 -1.13
CA ILE A 86 8.41 5.17 -1.30
C ILE A 86 7.35 4.86 -2.36
N GLY A 87 6.27 5.65 -2.44
CA GLY A 87 5.12 5.40 -3.33
C GLY A 87 5.19 6.16 -4.65
#